data_AF-A0A4P6ZUD9-F1
#
_entry.id   AF-A0A4P6ZUD9-F1
#
_cell.length_a   1.000
_cell.length_b   1.000
_cell.length_c   1.000
_cell.angle_alpha   90.00
_cell.angle_beta   90.00
_cell.angle_gamma   90.00
#
_symmetry.space_group_name_H-M   'P 1'
#
loop_
_entity.id
_entity.type
_entity.pdbx_description
1 polymer ?
#
loop_
_entity_poly.entity_id
_entity_poly.type
_entity_poly.pdbx_seq_one_letter_code
_entity_poly.pdbx_strand_id
1 'polypeptide(L)'
;MELKRVAYGVIMAATLIFVRFIDIYVYDMSTFVSMIIIILIMVVSYKVVDRSTFFDRLISRNTYYVMNTLIIALLIFVYYAIES
;
A
#
# COMPACT_ATOMS: atom_id res chain seq x y z
N MET A 1 5.06 -18.17 -4.78
CA MET A 1 4.14 -17.04 -5.07
C MET A 1 4.98 -15.93 -5.67
N GLU A 2 4.43 -15.12 -6.56
CA GLU A 2 5.19 -14.00 -7.15
C GLU A 2 5.39 -12.89 -6.11
N LEU A 3 6.62 -12.38 -6.01
CA LEU A 3 6.97 -11.23 -5.15
C LEU A 3 6.10 -10.01 -5.48
N LYS A 4 5.68 -9.90 -6.75
CA LYS A 4 4.74 -8.90 -7.25
C LYS A 4 3.48 -8.74 -6.41
N ARG A 5 2.90 -9.85 -5.92
CA ARG A 5 1.70 -9.81 -5.07
C ARG A 5 1.95 -9.14 -3.73
N VAL A 6 3.14 -9.34 -3.15
CA VAL A 6 3.54 -8.65 -1.92
C VAL A 6 3.75 -7.17 -2.21
N ALA A 7 4.40 -6.83 -3.33
CA ALA A 7 4.59 -5.44 -3.73
C ALA A 7 3.25 -4.70 -3.89
N TYR A 8 2.22 -5.35 -4.44
CA TYR A 8 0.87 -4.77 -4.50
C TYR A 8 0.27 -4.51 -3.11
N GLY A 9 0.43 -5.45 -2.18
CA GLY A 9 0.03 -5.25 -0.78
C GLY A 9 0.75 -4.06 -0.13
N VAL A 10 2.06 -3.94 -0.35
CA VAL A 10 2.86 -2.80 0.15
C VAL A 10 2.37 -1.48 -0.44
N ILE A 11 2.15 -1.43 -1.76
CA ILE A 11 1.66 -0.22 -2.45
C ILE A 11 0.30 0.18 -1.92
N MET A 12 -0.62 -0.77 -1.77
CA MET A 12 -1.94 -0.50 -1.21
C MET A 12 -1.83 0.10 0.20
N ALA A 13 -1.06 -0.54 1.08
CA ALA A 13 -0.88 -0.07 2.45
C ALA A 13 -0.24 1.32 2.51
N ALA A 14 0.85 1.54 1.78
CA ALA A 14 1.53 2.82 1.72
C ALA A 14 0.64 3.93 1.16
N THR A 15 -0.16 3.63 0.13
CA THR A 15 -1.09 4.61 -0.47
C THR A 15 -2.17 5.02 0.51
N LEU A 16 -2.78 4.06 1.23
CA LEU A 16 -3.80 4.33 2.23
C LEU A 16 -3.24 5.20 3.36
N ILE A 17 -2.07 4.83 3.90
CA ILE A 17 -1.38 5.60 4.93
C ILE A 17 -1.10 7.02 4.46
N PHE A 18 -0.54 7.18 3.26
CA PHE A 18 -0.16 8.48 2.72
C PHE A 18 -1.37 9.39 2.53
N VAL A 19 -2.45 8.87 1.93
CA VAL A 19 -3.65 9.67 1.70
C VAL A 19 -4.34 10.03 3.00
N ARG A 20 -4.43 9.09 3.96
CA ARG A 20 -5.00 9.36 5.29
C ARG A 20 -4.19 10.39 6.07
N PHE A 21 -2.86 10.35 5.96
CA PHE A 21 -2.00 11.36 6.58
C PHE A 21 -2.28 12.76 6.01
N ILE A 22 -2.41 12.89 4.69
CA ILE A 22 -2.73 14.19 4.07
C ILE A 22 -4.13 14.66 4.48
N ASP A 23 -5.10 13.75 4.47
CA ASP A 23 -6.49 14.02 4.86
C ASP A 23 -6.60 14.62 6.28
N ILE A 24 -5.82 14.08 7.23
CA ILE A 24 -5.85 14.53 8.63
C ILE A 24 -4.98 15.76 8.87
N TYR A 25 -3.75 15.80 8.35
CA TYR A 25 -2.76 16.80 8.77
C TYR A 25 -2.55 17.94 7.77
N VAL A 26 -2.96 17.79 6.51
CA VAL A 26 -2.68 18.79 5.46
C VAL A 26 -3.98 19.46 5.01
N TYR A 27 -5.02 18.69 4.69
CA TYR A 27 -6.28 19.21 4.19
C TYR A 27 -7.41 18.19 4.35
N ASP A 28 -8.54 18.61 4.93
CA ASP A 28 -9.76 17.80 5.06
C ASP A 28 -10.33 17.49 3.68
N MET A 29 -10.00 16.30 3.17
CA MET A 29 -10.36 15.89 1.83
C MET A 29 -11.72 15.21 1.86
N SER A 30 -12.62 15.65 0.98
CA SER A 30 -13.86 14.89 0.76
C SER A 30 -13.52 13.45 0.38
N THR A 31 -14.29 12.50 0.89
CA THR A 31 -14.05 11.07 0.67
C THR A 31 -13.93 10.71 -0.81
N PHE A 32 -14.67 11.41 -1.67
CA PHE A 32 -14.62 11.23 -3.12
C PHE A 32 -13.25 11.60 -3.72
N VAL A 33 -12.69 12.73 -3.30
CA VAL A 33 -11.35 13.18 -3.74
C VAL A 33 -10.28 12.20 -3.25
N SER A 34 -10.35 11.78 -1.98
CA SER A 34 -9.42 10.80 -1.42
C SER A 34 -9.43 9.48 -2.19
N MET A 35 -10.61 8.98 -2.58
CA MET A 35 -10.74 7.79 -3.41
C MET A 35 -10.08 7.95 -4.78
N ILE A 36 -10.27 9.08 -5.46
CA ILE A 36 -9.65 9.33 -6.76
C ILE A 36 -8.12 9.31 -6.63
N ILE A 37 -7.58 9.98 -5.62
CA ILE A 37 -6.13 10.03 -5.39
C ILE A 37 -5.58 8.63 -5.11
N ILE A 38 -6.25 7.86 -4.26
CA ILE A 38 -5.86 6.47 -3.95
C ILE A 38 -5.81 5.63 -5.23
N ILE A 39 -6.86 5.68 -6.05
CA ILE A 39 -6.92 4.94 -7.32
C ILE A 39 -5.78 5.37 -8.25
N LEU A 40 -5.56 6.67 -8.39
CA LEU A 40 -4.54 7.21 -9.30
C LEU A 40 -3.14 6.77 -8.88
N ILE A 41 -2.80 6.88 -7.59
CA ILE A 41 -1.52 6.42 -7.04
C ILE A 41 -1.36 4.90 -7.24
N MET A 42 -2.40 4.10 -6.98
CA MET A 42 -2.35 2.66 -7.16
C MET A 42 -2.11 2.27 -8.61
N VAL A 43 -2.83 2.86 -9.57
CA VAL A 43 -2.67 2.57 -11.01
C VAL A 43 -1.26 2.88 -11.47
N VAL A 44 -0.72 4.04 -11.10
CA VAL A 44 0.64 4.44 -11.48
C VAL A 44 1.66 3.49 -10.86
N SER A 45 1.53 3.21 -9.57
CA SER A 45 2.48 2.36 -8.82
C SER A 45 2.48 0.92 -9.32
N TYR A 46 1.30 0.35 -9.60
CA TYR A 46 1.19 -1.00 -10.17
C TYR A 46 1.81 -1.08 -11.55
N LYS A 47 1.60 -0.06 -12.41
CA LYS A 47 2.23 -0.01 -13.72
C LYS A 47 3.76 0.06 -13.66
N VAL A 48 4.31 0.71 -12.63
CA VAL A 48 5.76 0.74 -12.37
C VAL A 48 6.27 -0.64 -11.93
N VAL A 49 5.57 -1.31 -11.00
CA VAL A 49 5.91 -2.67 -10.58
C VAL A 49 5.78 -3.66 -11.74
N ASP A 50 4.76 -3.50 -12.58
CA ASP A 50 4.53 -4.38 -13.72
C ASP A 50 5.63 -4.33 -14.77
N ARG A 51 6.25 -3.17 -14.96
CA ARG A 51 7.37 -2.97 -15.89
C ARG A 51 8.70 -3.51 -15.36
N SER A 52 8.80 -3.83 -14.08
CA SER A 52 10.06 -4.23 -13.46
C SER A 52 10.14 -5.76 -13.32
N THR A 53 11.11 -6.36 -14.01
CA THR A 53 11.42 -7.80 -13.93
C THR A 53 11.95 -8.22 -12.55
N PHE A 54 12.28 -7.25 -11.69
CA PHE A 54 12.72 -7.51 -10.32
C PHE A 54 11.65 -8.24 -9.50
N PHE A 55 10.37 -7.98 -9.75
CA PHE A 55 9.24 -8.51 -8.96
C PHE A 55 8.68 -9.84 -9.47
N ASP A 56 9.15 -10.32 -10.62
CA ASP A 56 8.73 -11.60 -11.21
C ASP A 56 9.37 -12.82 -10.51
N ARG A 57 10.18 -12.56 -9.48
CA ARG A 57 10.81 -13.58 -8.65
C ARG A 57 9.76 -14.35 -7.85
N LEU A 58 9.95 -15.67 -7.76
CA LEU A 58 9.16 -16.51 -6.89
C LEU A 58 9.69 -16.45 -5.46
N ILE A 59 8.81 -16.18 -4.52
CA ILE A 59 9.06 -16.29 -3.08
C ILE A 59 8.38 -17.52 -2.50
N SER A 60 8.96 -18.02 -1.40
CA SER A 60 8.38 -19.11 -0.62
C SER A 60 7.03 -18.70 -0.05
N ARG A 61 6.16 -19.69 0.19
CA ARG A 61 4.84 -19.46 0.76
C ARG A 61 4.92 -18.88 2.19
N ASN A 62 5.91 -19.32 2.97
CA ASN A 62 6.13 -18.80 4.32
C ASN A 62 6.54 -17.31 4.29
N THR A 63 7.49 -16.95 3.43
CA THR A 63 7.92 -15.55 3.25
C THR A 63 6.76 -14.66 2.85
N TYR A 64 5.90 -15.12 1.94
CA TYR A 64 4.70 -14.39 1.55
C TYR A 64 3.76 -14.11 2.73
N TYR A 65 3.49 -15.11 3.57
CA TYR A 65 2.63 -14.92 4.74
C TYR A 65 3.26 -13.98 5.76
N VAL A 66 4.55 -14.14 6.06
CA VAL A 66 5.28 -13.26 6.98
C VAL A 66 5.24 -11.81 6.49
N MET A 67 5.53 -11.57 5.22
CA MET A 67 5.51 -10.21 4.66
C MET A 67 4.11 -9.61 4.70
N ASN A 68 3.06 -10.34 4.32
CA ASN A 68 1.69 -9.81 4.40
C ASN A 68 1.25 -9.52 5.82
N THR A 69 1.56 -10.40 6.77
CA THR A 69 1.27 -10.15 8.19
C THR A 69 1.96 -8.88 8.67
N LEU A 70 3.23 -8.68 8.31
CA LEU A 70 3.96 -7.45 8.65
C LEU A 70 3.32 -6.21 8.01
N ILE A 71 2.93 -6.28 6.74
CA ILE A 71 2.27 -5.16 6.04
C ILE A 71 0.97 -4.78 6.75
N ILE A 72 0.13 -5.77 7.09
CA ILE A 72 -1.14 -5.53 7.79
C ILE A 72 -0.89 -4.97 9.20
N ALA A 73 0.03 -5.55 9.95
CA ALA A 73 0.38 -5.07 11.28
C ALA A 73 0.86 -3.62 11.27
N LEU A 74 1.69 -3.27 10.29
CA LEU A 74 2.21 -1.92 10.11
C LEU A 74 1.11 -0.94 9.69
N LEU A 75 0.19 -1.38 8.82
CA LEU A 75 -0.99 -0.58 8.43
C LEU A 75 -1.85 -0.26 9.65
N ILE A 76 -2.18 -1.25 10.47
CA ILE A 76 -2.96 -1.06 11.71
C ILE A 76 -2.23 -0.12 12.66
N PHE A 77 -0.93 -0.34 12.86
CA PHE A 77 -0.13 0.48 13.76
C PHE A 77 -0.09 1.95 13.32
N VAL A 78 0.11 2.21 12.02
CA VAL A 78 0.16 3.57 11.49
C VAL A 78 -1.21 4.24 11.56
N TYR A 79 -2.29 3.52 11.23
CA TYR A 79 -3.64 4.07 11.39
C TYR A 79 -3.93 4.44 12.83
N TYR A 80 -3.58 3.56 13.77
CA TYR A 80 -3.70 3.85 15.20
C TYR A 80 -2.88 5.08 15.60
N ALA A 81 -1.63 5.19 15.13
CA ALA A 81 -0.75 6.32 15.45
C ALA A 81 -1.19 7.66 14.81
N ILE A 82 -1.87 7.62 13.65
CA ILE A 82 -2.38 8.82 12.98
C ILE A 82 -3.70 9.30 13.62
N GLU A 83 -4.51 8.38 14.15
CA GLU A 83 -5.82 8.71 14.73
C GLU A 83 -5.78 8.94 16.25
N SER A 84 -4.68 8.57 16.93
CA SER A 84 -4.45 8.81 18.36
C SER A 84 -3.80 10.17 18.62
#